data_AF-A0A6B3CXI3-F1
#
_entry.id   AF-A0A6B3CXI3-F1
#
_cell.length_a   1.000
_cell.length_b   1.000
_cell.length_c   1.000
_cell.angle_alpha   90.00
_cell.angle_beta   90.00
_cell.angle_gamma   90.00
#
_symmetry.space_group_name_H-M   'P 1'
#
loop_
_entity.id
_entity.type
_entity.pdbx_description
1 polymer ?
#
loop_
_entity_poly.entity_id
_entity_poly.type
_entity_poly.pdbx_seq_one_letter_code
_entity_poly.pdbx_strand_id
1 'polypeptide(L)'
;MSEPDKPREPDPAVPPLDTIPDSQRVPPPRRPAPPRPQPINAAADIPPGAIAAFGVVGLVALVLVLKWGIPKGIDWYHHQDWAWFTQWTATVADPVHAYLSAHTVGLPLTATSAFVIWQGVGIVSLVLSWITGAVGARLTWAAHGACSVFMVWDAAPAAGRPVAAALALLAWTIGSLFALRGLSLRPLIHLHNHNHPAR
;
A
#
# COMPACT_ATOMS: atom_id res chain seq x y z
N MET A 1 6.18 -12.40 81.98
CA MET A 1 7.22 -11.37 82.13
C MET A 1 8.43 -11.89 81.37
N SER A 2 8.87 -11.13 80.36
CA SER A 2 9.64 -11.60 79.21
C SER A 2 11.08 -11.99 79.54
N GLU A 3 11.59 -13.02 78.85
CA GLU A 3 12.98 -13.48 78.90
C GLU A 3 13.89 -12.48 78.18
N PRO A 4 15.05 -12.08 78.75
CA PRO A 4 15.91 -11.07 78.14
C PRO A 4 16.70 -11.67 76.95
N ASP A 5 16.63 -10.96 75.83
CA ASP A 5 17.32 -11.27 74.58
C ASP A 5 18.86 -11.26 74.78
N LYS A 6 19.51 -12.39 74.52
CA LYS A 6 20.97 -12.51 74.62
C LYS A 6 21.62 -11.80 73.43
N PRO A 7 22.61 -10.89 73.63
CA PRO A 7 23.30 -10.25 72.53
C PRO A 7 23.97 -11.30 71.63
N ARG A 8 23.69 -11.25 70.31
CA ARG A 8 24.40 -12.07 69.32
C ARG A 8 25.88 -11.68 69.32
N GLU A 9 26.73 -12.68 69.52
CA GLU A 9 28.17 -12.55 69.41
C GLU A 9 28.53 -12.12 67.97
N PRO A 10 29.38 -11.11 67.78
CA PRO A 10 29.74 -10.65 66.44
C PRO A 10 30.49 -11.74 65.68
N ASP A 11 30.08 -11.99 64.43
CA ASP A 11 30.76 -12.93 63.53
C ASP A 11 32.27 -12.59 63.49
N PRO A 12 33.16 -13.60 63.57
CA PRO A 12 34.59 -13.37 63.53
C PRO A 12 34.96 -12.59 62.27
N ALA A 13 35.59 -11.43 62.47
CA ALA A 13 36.00 -10.54 61.40
C ALA A 13 36.91 -11.30 60.43
N VAL A 14 36.43 -11.51 59.20
CA VAL A 14 37.22 -12.11 58.13
C VAL A 14 38.46 -11.24 57.93
N PRO A 15 39.68 -11.77 58.13
CA PRO A 15 40.90 -10.99 57.95
C PRO A 15 40.97 -10.42 56.52
N PRO A 16 41.53 -9.21 56.33
CA PRO A 16 41.80 -8.69 55.00
C PRO A 16 42.61 -9.71 54.20
N LEU A 17 42.26 -9.90 52.92
CA LEU A 17 42.86 -10.90 52.03
C LEU A 17 44.40 -10.81 51.96
N ASP A 18 44.95 -9.65 52.30
CA ASP A 18 46.37 -9.31 52.26
C ASP A 18 47.19 -9.93 53.42
N THR A 19 46.54 -10.46 54.47
CA THR A 19 47.24 -11.09 55.60
C THR A 19 47.39 -12.61 55.48
N ILE A 20 46.88 -13.22 54.41
CA ILE A 20 46.91 -14.69 54.22
C ILE A 20 48.17 -15.07 53.42
N PRO A 21 49.11 -15.85 54.01
CA PRO A 21 50.29 -16.35 53.29
C PRO A 21 49.89 -17.12 52.03
N ASP A 22 50.63 -16.95 50.93
CA ASP A 22 50.35 -17.63 49.65
C ASP A 22 50.23 -19.16 49.79
N SER A 23 50.97 -19.75 50.74
CA SER A 23 50.93 -21.17 51.04
C SER A 23 49.60 -21.68 51.64
N GLN A 24 48.72 -20.78 52.09
CA GLN A 24 47.40 -21.10 52.63
C GLN A 24 46.24 -20.76 51.69
N ARG A 25 46.53 -20.28 50.48
CA ARG A 25 45.49 -19.99 49.47
C ARG A 25 44.99 -21.28 48.84
N VAL A 26 43.84 -21.77 49.29
CA VAL A 26 43.13 -22.88 48.65
C VAL A 26 42.37 -22.34 47.43
N PRO A 27 42.55 -22.90 46.21
CA PRO A 27 41.78 -22.48 45.04
C PRO A 27 40.29 -22.71 45.27
N PRO A 28 39.41 -21.78 44.89
CA PRO A 28 37.97 -22.00 44.99
C PRO A 28 37.58 -23.24 44.15
N PRO A 29 36.63 -24.06 44.64
CA PRO A 29 36.14 -25.21 43.89
C PRO A 29 35.58 -24.74 42.54
N ARG A 30 36.01 -25.37 41.44
CA ARG A 30 35.53 -25.05 40.09
C ARG A 30 34.01 -25.25 40.05
N ARG A 31 33.26 -24.15 39.94
CA ARG A 31 31.83 -24.21 39.62
C ARG A 31 31.66 -24.80 38.21
N PRO A 32 30.77 -25.79 38.02
CA PRO A 32 30.41 -26.24 36.68
C PRO A 32 29.87 -25.06 35.87
N ALA A 33 30.29 -24.94 34.61
CA ALA A 33 29.83 -23.88 33.72
C ALA A 33 28.30 -23.96 33.54
N PRO A 34 27.58 -22.83 33.50
CA PRO A 34 26.16 -22.83 33.24
C PRO A 34 25.87 -23.46 31.86
N PRO A 35 24.79 -24.25 31.74
CA PRO A 35 24.42 -24.89 30.48
C PRO A 35 24.18 -23.83 29.39
N ARG A 36 24.74 -24.07 28.20
CA ARG A 36 24.67 -23.15 27.06
C ARG A 36 23.19 -23.02 26.61
N PRO A 37 22.63 -21.79 26.43
CA PRO A 37 21.26 -21.63 25.95
C PRO A 37 21.07 -22.28 24.59
N GLN A 38 20.05 -23.12 24.44
CA GLN A 38 19.74 -23.75 23.16
C GLN A 38 19.12 -22.74 22.19
N PRO A 39 19.43 -22.83 20.88
CA PRO A 39 18.80 -21.97 19.87
C PRO A 39 17.30 -22.26 19.80
N ILE A 40 16.48 -21.20 19.93
CA ILE A 40 15.01 -21.27 19.83
C ILE A 40 14.66 -21.81 18.45
N ASN A 41 14.00 -22.97 18.40
CA ASN A 41 13.60 -23.61 17.17
C ASN A 41 12.10 -23.37 16.98
N ALA A 42 11.74 -22.31 16.22
CA ALA A 42 10.37 -21.82 16.07
C ALA A 42 9.37 -22.88 15.56
N ALA A 43 9.85 -23.97 14.94
CA ALA A 43 9.02 -25.08 14.50
C ALA A 43 8.70 -26.11 15.62
N ALA A 44 9.49 -26.15 16.69
CA ALA A 44 9.33 -27.09 17.80
C ALA A 44 8.61 -26.48 19.02
N ASP A 45 8.72 -25.17 19.23
CA ASP A 45 8.18 -24.48 20.41
C ASP A 45 6.73 -24.01 20.27
N ILE A 46 6.12 -24.14 19.09
CA ILE A 46 4.71 -23.83 18.89
C ILE A 46 3.90 -25.08 19.28
N PRO A 47 3.07 -25.03 20.35
CA PRO A 47 2.27 -26.19 20.74
C PRO A 47 1.37 -26.60 19.56
N PRO A 48 1.27 -27.90 19.23
CA PRO A 48 0.55 -28.38 18.04
C PRO A 48 -0.89 -27.85 17.92
N GLY A 49 -1.52 -27.53 19.05
CA GLY A 49 -2.86 -26.95 19.12
C GLY A 49 -2.96 -25.47 18.75
N ALA A 50 -1.89 -24.69 18.78
CA ALA A 50 -1.92 -23.26 18.47
C ALA A 50 -2.14 -23.00 16.97
N ILE A 51 -1.45 -23.73 16.10
CA ILE A 51 -1.61 -23.61 14.64
C ILE A 51 -3.03 -24.02 14.23
N ALA A 52 -3.55 -25.10 14.84
CA ALA A 52 -4.92 -25.53 14.62
C ALA A 52 -5.95 -24.51 15.15
N ALA A 53 -5.74 -23.93 16.33
CA ALA A 53 -6.62 -22.92 16.91
C ALA A 53 -6.67 -21.63 16.07
N PHE A 54 -5.53 -21.12 15.60
CA PHE A 54 -5.50 -19.96 14.70
C PHE A 54 -6.11 -20.28 13.33
N GLY A 55 -5.89 -21.49 12.81
CA GLY A 55 -6.54 -21.94 11.57
C GLY A 55 -8.07 -22.01 11.70
N VAL A 56 -8.58 -22.55 12.81
CA VAL A 56 -10.03 -22.63 13.07
C VAL A 56 -10.64 -21.25 13.30
N VAL A 57 -9.99 -20.36 14.05
CA VAL A 57 -10.45 -18.99 14.26
C VAL A 57 -10.44 -18.19 12.94
N GLY A 58 -9.40 -18.34 12.13
CA GLY A 58 -9.31 -17.72 10.80
C GLY A 58 -10.39 -18.24 9.84
N LEU A 59 -10.68 -19.55 9.87
CA LEU A 59 -11.74 -20.16 9.08
C LEU A 59 -13.13 -19.70 9.53
N VAL A 60 -13.38 -19.62 10.84
CA VAL A 60 -14.64 -19.11 11.39
C VAL A 60 -14.82 -17.63 11.05
N ALA A 61 -13.77 -16.81 11.15
CA ALA A 61 -13.81 -15.41 10.74
C ALA A 61 -14.10 -15.26 9.23
N LEU A 62 -13.47 -16.08 8.39
CA LEU A 62 -13.72 -16.11 6.94
C LEU A 62 -15.18 -16.49 6.64
N VAL A 63 -15.71 -17.52 7.29
CA VAL A 63 -17.11 -17.95 7.14
C VAL A 63 -18.09 -16.88 7.61
N LEU A 64 -17.76 -16.13 8.67
CA LEU A 64 -18.58 -15.02 9.16
C LEU A 64 -18.57 -13.83 8.19
N VAL A 65 -17.42 -13.48 7.62
CA VAL A 65 -17.31 -12.45 6.57
C VAL A 65 -18.09 -12.87 5.32
N LEU A 66 -17.98 -14.13 4.91
CA LEU A 66 -18.66 -14.65 3.73
C LEU A 66 -20.19 -14.72 3.93
N LYS A 67 -20.64 -15.17 5.11
CA LYS A 67 -22.06 -15.38 5.42
C LYS A 67 -22.79 -14.08 5.79
N TRP A 68 -22.12 -13.12 6.42
CA TRP A 68 -22.78 -11.90 6.95
C TRP A 68 -22.23 -10.60 6.37
N GLY A 69 -20.94 -10.55 6.01
CA GLY A 69 -20.30 -9.37 5.44
C GLY A 69 -20.67 -9.16 3.97
N ILE A 70 -20.59 -10.20 3.15
CA ILE A 70 -20.93 -10.14 1.72
C ILE A 70 -22.42 -9.80 1.50
N PRO A 71 -23.40 -10.45 2.17
CA PRO A 71 -24.80 -10.10 1.97
C PRO A 71 -25.12 -8.69 2.44
N LYS A 72 -24.55 -8.22 3.56
CA LYS A 72 -24.73 -6.83 4.01
C LYS A 72 -24.05 -5.81 3.10
N GLY A 73 -22.90 -6.16 2.51
CA GLY A 73 -22.24 -5.32 1.52
C GLY A 73 -23.04 -5.23 0.22
N ILE A 74 -23.61 -6.35 -0.22
CA ILE A 74 -24.49 -6.44 -1.39
C ILE A 74 -25.82 -5.72 -1.12
N ASP A 75 -26.41 -5.89 0.06
CA ASP A 75 -27.66 -5.24 0.46
C ASP A 75 -27.46 -3.72 0.62
N TRP A 76 -26.38 -3.29 1.27
CA TRP A 76 -25.96 -1.88 1.29
C TRP A 76 -25.73 -1.33 -0.12
N TYR A 77 -25.10 -2.11 -1.01
CA TYR A 77 -24.87 -1.73 -2.40
C TYR A 77 -26.17 -1.61 -3.21
N HIS A 78 -27.17 -2.47 -2.96
CA HIS A 78 -28.48 -2.42 -3.61
C HIS A 78 -29.40 -1.32 -3.07
N HIS A 79 -29.24 -0.92 -1.81
CA HIS A 79 -29.95 0.22 -1.21
C HIS A 79 -29.30 1.57 -1.52
N GLN A 80 -28.05 1.58 -1.96
CA GLN A 80 -27.36 2.78 -2.39
C GLN A 80 -27.80 3.10 -3.84
N ASP A 81 -28.53 4.20 -4.04
CA ASP A 81 -28.93 4.65 -5.38
C ASP A 81 -27.69 5.07 -6.19
N TRP A 82 -27.05 4.13 -6.89
CA TRP A 82 -25.91 4.38 -7.79
C TRP A 82 -26.30 5.10 -9.09
N ALA A 83 -27.57 5.51 -9.21
CA ALA A 83 -28.10 6.23 -10.35
C ALA A 83 -27.26 7.48 -10.67
N TRP A 84 -26.81 8.22 -9.66
CA TRP A 84 -25.98 9.41 -9.90
C TRP A 84 -24.63 9.07 -10.53
N PHE A 85 -24.03 7.93 -10.17
CA PHE A 85 -22.76 7.49 -10.73
C PHE A 85 -22.95 6.99 -12.16
N THR A 86 -23.99 6.20 -12.41
CA THR A 86 -24.29 5.72 -13.78
C THR A 86 -24.64 6.88 -14.71
N GLN A 87 -25.43 7.85 -14.25
CA GLN A 87 -25.73 9.10 -14.98
C GLN A 87 -24.47 9.92 -15.28
N TRP A 88 -23.58 10.06 -14.29
CA TRP A 88 -22.32 10.74 -14.49
C TRP A 88 -21.43 10.01 -15.50
N THR A 89 -21.34 8.67 -15.43
CA THR A 89 -20.58 7.90 -16.42
C THR A 89 -21.17 8.00 -17.82
N ALA A 90 -22.50 7.98 -17.96
CA ALA A 90 -23.19 8.13 -19.24
C ALA A 90 -22.91 9.50 -19.88
N THR A 91 -22.78 10.56 -19.07
CA THR A 91 -22.43 11.92 -19.53
C THR A 91 -21.09 11.97 -20.27
N VAL A 92 -20.20 11.01 -20.02
CA VAL A 92 -18.86 10.92 -20.66
C VAL A 92 -18.82 9.78 -21.67
N ALA A 93 -19.31 8.60 -21.30
CA ALA A 93 -19.22 7.39 -22.10
C ALA A 93 -20.11 7.46 -23.35
N ASP A 94 -21.32 8.00 -23.24
CA ASP A 94 -22.25 8.05 -24.38
C ASP A 94 -21.73 8.96 -25.49
N PRO A 95 -21.24 10.19 -25.22
CA PRO A 95 -20.61 11.01 -26.24
C PRO A 95 -19.35 10.36 -26.86
N VAL A 96 -18.50 9.71 -26.06
CA VAL A 96 -17.31 9.01 -26.60
C VAL A 96 -17.73 7.88 -27.54
N HIS A 97 -18.73 7.08 -27.16
CA HIS A 97 -19.24 6.01 -28.00
C HIS A 97 -19.88 6.55 -29.29
N ALA A 98 -20.66 7.63 -29.18
CA ALA A 98 -21.27 8.32 -30.33
C ALA A 98 -20.21 8.88 -31.29
N TYR A 99 -19.16 9.51 -30.75
CA TYR A 99 -18.03 10.00 -31.55
C TYR A 99 -17.37 8.85 -32.32
N LEU A 100 -17.04 7.75 -31.64
CA LEU A 100 -16.41 6.59 -32.28
C LEU A 100 -17.33 5.93 -33.30
N SER A 101 -18.64 5.88 -33.03
CA SER A 101 -19.63 5.38 -33.99
C SER A 101 -19.65 6.19 -35.27
N ALA A 102 -19.63 7.52 -35.18
CA ALA A 102 -19.58 8.41 -36.34
C ALA A 102 -18.26 8.27 -37.13
N HIS A 103 -17.14 8.03 -36.43
CA HIS A 103 -15.80 8.01 -37.03
C HIS A 103 -15.27 6.62 -37.37
N THR A 104 -16.05 5.56 -37.17
CA THR A 104 -15.72 4.18 -37.59
C THR A 104 -16.50 3.71 -38.83
N VAL A 105 -17.40 4.54 -39.35
CA VAL A 105 -18.15 4.23 -40.58
C VAL A 105 -17.17 4.03 -41.75
N GLY A 106 -17.24 2.86 -42.38
CA GLY A 106 -16.37 2.50 -43.50
C GLY A 106 -15.02 1.89 -43.10
N LEU A 107 -14.72 1.77 -41.80
CA LEU A 107 -13.56 1.01 -41.33
C LEU A 107 -13.96 -0.46 -41.07
N PRO A 108 -12.99 -1.41 -41.14
CA PRO A 108 -13.22 -2.80 -40.71
C PRO A 108 -13.50 -2.94 -39.20
N LEU A 109 -13.27 -1.88 -38.42
CA LEU A 109 -13.42 -1.87 -36.97
C LEU A 109 -14.82 -1.36 -36.60
N THR A 110 -15.56 -2.14 -35.81
CA THR A 110 -16.89 -1.72 -35.31
C THR A 110 -16.75 -0.66 -34.20
N ALA A 111 -17.78 0.18 -34.05
CA ALA A 111 -17.85 1.20 -33.00
C ALA A 111 -17.68 0.61 -31.59
N THR A 112 -18.32 -0.53 -31.31
CA THR A 112 -18.19 -1.24 -30.03
C THR A 112 -16.76 -1.71 -29.78
N SER A 113 -16.11 -2.30 -30.79
CA SER A 113 -14.71 -2.73 -30.66
C SER A 113 -13.78 -1.55 -30.43
N ALA A 114 -13.98 -0.44 -31.18
CA ALA A 114 -13.22 0.79 -30.97
C ALA A 114 -13.39 1.34 -29.55
N PHE A 115 -14.62 1.35 -29.03
CA PHE A 115 -14.91 1.80 -27.67
C PHE A 115 -14.26 0.91 -26.61
N VAL A 116 -14.32 -0.42 -26.77
CA VAL A 116 -13.66 -1.36 -25.85
C VAL A 116 -12.14 -1.19 -25.86
N ILE A 117 -11.54 -1.04 -27.05
CA ILE A 117 -10.10 -0.78 -27.18
C ILE A 117 -9.73 0.54 -26.50
N TRP A 118 -10.53 1.59 -26.71
CA TRP A 118 -10.34 2.89 -26.07
C TRP A 118 -10.31 2.76 -24.55
N GLN A 119 -11.37 2.17 -23.96
CA GLN A 119 -11.46 1.92 -22.52
C GLN A 119 -10.28 1.08 -22.00
N GLY A 120 -9.88 0.05 -22.75
CA GLY A 120 -8.72 -0.79 -22.43
C GLY A 120 -7.41 0.00 -22.36
N VAL A 121 -7.14 0.87 -23.34
CA VAL A 121 -5.94 1.73 -23.34
C VAL A 121 -5.95 2.70 -22.16
N GLY A 122 -7.10 3.30 -21.85
CA GLY A 122 -7.24 4.16 -20.67
C GLY A 122 -6.93 3.44 -19.36
N ILE A 123 -7.54 2.27 -19.13
CA ILE A 123 -7.34 1.47 -17.91
C ILE A 123 -5.89 0.98 -17.82
N VAL A 124 -5.36 0.40 -18.89
CA VAL A 124 -3.99 -0.14 -18.91
C VAL A 124 -2.97 0.98 -18.69
N SER A 125 -3.12 2.13 -19.34
CA SER A 125 -2.20 3.26 -19.14
C SER A 125 -2.26 3.81 -17.72
N LEU A 126 -3.45 3.88 -17.09
CA LEU A 126 -3.60 4.27 -15.69
C LEU A 126 -2.90 3.28 -14.76
N VAL A 127 -3.17 1.99 -14.92
CA VAL A 127 -2.60 0.92 -14.10
C VAL A 127 -1.07 0.85 -14.27
N LEU A 128 -0.58 0.92 -15.51
CA LEU A 128 0.86 0.95 -15.77
C LEU A 128 1.51 2.21 -15.19
N SER A 129 0.89 3.38 -15.33
CA SER A 129 1.38 4.62 -14.71
C SER A 129 1.42 4.49 -13.19
N TRP A 130 0.38 3.92 -12.59
CA TRP A 130 0.29 3.70 -11.16
C TRP A 130 1.34 2.70 -10.67
N ILE A 131 1.55 1.56 -11.34
CA ILE A 131 2.46 0.51 -10.87
C ILE A 131 3.92 0.87 -11.16
N THR A 132 4.22 1.27 -12.40
CA THR A 132 5.59 1.42 -12.89
C THR A 132 6.13 2.85 -12.79
N GLY A 133 5.24 3.86 -12.76
CA GLY A 133 5.64 5.26 -12.87
C GLY A 133 6.25 5.64 -14.23
N ALA A 134 6.13 4.80 -15.25
CA ALA A 134 6.73 5.03 -16.56
C ALA A 134 6.19 6.31 -17.22
N VAL A 135 7.10 7.15 -17.73
CA VAL A 135 6.74 8.42 -18.40
C VAL A 135 5.85 8.18 -19.61
N GLY A 136 6.13 7.15 -20.41
CA GLY A 136 5.30 6.77 -21.55
C GLY A 136 3.85 6.48 -21.15
N ALA A 137 3.65 5.69 -20.10
CA ALA A 137 2.31 5.38 -19.60
C ALA A 137 1.56 6.64 -19.13
N ARG A 138 2.26 7.57 -18.46
CA ARG A 138 1.70 8.85 -17.99
C ARG A 138 1.29 9.74 -19.15
N LEU A 139 2.13 9.83 -20.18
CA LEU A 139 1.82 10.59 -21.40
C LEU A 139 0.64 9.96 -22.14
N THR A 140 0.59 8.63 -22.25
CA THR A 140 -0.56 7.92 -22.83
C THR A 140 -1.84 8.20 -22.03
N TRP A 141 -1.80 8.15 -20.70
CA TRP A 141 -2.95 8.48 -19.86
C TRP A 141 -3.43 9.92 -20.07
N ALA A 142 -2.51 10.88 -20.09
CA ALA A 142 -2.83 12.29 -20.30
C ALA A 142 -3.41 12.55 -21.70
N ALA A 143 -2.79 11.98 -22.74
CA ALA A 143 -3.28 12.08 -24.12
C ALA A 143 -4.65 11.42 -24.27
N HIS A 144 -4.84 10.23 -23.68
CA HIS A 144 -6.13 9.55 -23.65
C HIS A 144 -7.21 10.43 -23.00
N GLY A 145 -6.88 11.11 -21.91
CA GLY A 145 -7.77 12.07 -21.26
C GLY A 145 -8.14 13.25 -22.13
N ALA A 146 -7.14 13.93 -22.70
CA ALA A 146 -7.35 15.05 -23.60
C ALA A 146 -8.23 14.66 -24.80
N CYS A 147 -7.94 13.53 -25.43
CA CYS A 147 -8.74 13.01 -26.53
C CYS A 147 -10.17 12.66 -26.08
N SER A 148 -10.36 12.06 -24.90
CA SER A 148 -11.70 11.75 -24.37
C SER A 148 -12.52 13.02 -24.15
N VAL A 149 -11.93 14.07 -23.59
CA VAL A 149 -12.60 15.37 -23.42
C VAL A 149 -12.94 15.99 -24.77
N PHE A 150 -12.04 15.89 -25.76
CA PHE A 150 -12.31 16.34 -27.13
C PHE A 150 -13.50 15.60 -27.75
N MET A 151 -13.53 14.26 -27.65
CA MET A 151 -14.64 13.45 -28.16
C MET A 151 -15.97 13.82 -27.49
N VAL A 152 -15.95 14.06 -26.17
CA VAL A 152 -17.14 14.54 -25.43
C VAL A 152 -17.57 15.91 -25.93
N TRP A 153 -16.64 16.84 -26.12
CA TRP A 153 -16.97 18.16 -26.65
C TRP A 153 -17.62 18.07 -28.03
N ASP A 154 -17.06 17.25 -28.93
CA ASP A 154 -17.56 17.12 -30.28
C ASP A 154 -18.97 16.47 -30.34
N ALA A 155 -19.16 15.35 -29.63
CA ALA A 155 -20.37 14.55 -29.74
C ALA A 155 -21.49 14.90 -28.74
N ALA A 156 -21.22 15.67 -27.68
CA ALA A 156 -22.25 16.02 -26.69
C ALA A 156 -23.31 16.98 -27.27
N PRO A 157 -24.57 16.90 -26.78
CA PRO A 157 -25.64 17.82 -27.16
C PRO A 157 -25.28 19.28 -26.91
N ALA A 158 -25.60 20.17 -27.84
CA ALA A 158 -25.17 21.58 -27.82
C ALA A 158 -25.53 22.32 -26.51
N ALA A 159 -26.70 22.04 -25.94
CA ALA A 159 -27.17 22.67 -24.70
C ALA A 159 -26.33 22.29 -23.46
N GLY A 160 -25.79 21.07 -23.41
CA GLY A 160 -25.06 20.53 -22.24
C GLY A 160 -23.57 20.32 -22.46
N ARG A 161 -23.08 20.49 -23.70
CA ARG A 161 -21.69 20.28 -24.12
C ARG A 161 -20.63 20.85 -23.16
N PRO A 162 -20.70 22.14 -22.72
CA PRO A 162 -19.66 22.66 -21.85
C PRO A 162 -19.62 21.96 -20.49
N VAL A 163 -20.77 21.59 -19.94
CA VAL A 163 -20.86 20.88 -18.67
C VAL A 163 -20.35 19.44 -18.81
N ALA A 164 -20.74 18.75 -19.89
CA ALA A 164 -20.27 17.39 -20.16
C ALA A 164 -18.75 17.32 -20.31
N ALA A 165 -18.16 18.26 -21.07
CA ALA A 165 -16.71 18.33 -21.23
C ALA A 165 -15.98 18.69 -19.93
N ALA A 166 -16.54 19.59 -19.12
CA ALA A 166 -15.97 19.93 -17.81
C ALA A 166 -16.01 18.72 -16.84
N LEU A 167 -17.10 17.95 -16.85
CA LEU A 167 -17.21 16.72 -16.05
C LEU A 167 -16.24 15.64 -16.52
N ALA A 168 -16.07 15.48 -17.84
CA ALA A 168 -15.08 14.58 -18.42
C ALA A 168 -13.66 15.00 -18.02
N LEU A 169 -13.35 16.29 -18.09
CA LEU A 169 -12.05 16.82 -17.65
C LEU A 169 -11.83 16.54 -16.16
N LEU A 170 -12.84 16.79 -15.32
CA LEU A 170 -12.77 16.54 -13.88
C LEU A 170 -12.49 15.05 -13.60
N ALA A 171 -13.19 14.13 -14.29
CA ALA A 171 -12.94 12.69 -14.18
C ALA A 171 -11.47 12.34 -14.45
N TRP A 172 -10.90 12.90 -15.52
CA TRP A 172 -9.50 12.67 -15.88
C TRP A 172 -8.50 13.37 -14.95
N THR A 173 -8.84 14.52 -14.37
CA THR A 173 -7.99 15.17 -13.36
C THR A 173 -7.88 14.32 -12.10
N ILE A 174 -9.00 13.74 -11.64
CA ILE A 174 -9.02 12.83 -10.49
C ILE A 174 -8.16 11.60 -10.79
N GLY A 175 -8.34 10.96 -11.96
CA GLY A 175 -7.51 9.83 -12.36
C GLY A 175 -6.02 10.20 -12.51
N SER A 176 -5.70 11.42 -12.91
CA SER A 176 -4.32 11.91 -13.04
C SER A 176 -3.60 12.01 -11.69
N LEU A 177 -4.31 12.20 -10.57
CA LEU A 177 -3.70 12.11 -9.23
C LEU A 177 -3.03 10.75 -8.99
N PHE A 178 -3.60 9.69 -9.56
CA PHE A 178 -3.06 8.35 -9.49
C PHE A 178 -1.91 8.17 -10.49
N ALA A 179 -2.15 8.49 -11.77
CA ALA A 179 -1.16 8.29 -12.83
C ALA A 179 0.15 9.09 -12.60
N LEU A 180 0.01 10.33 -12.11
CA LEU A 180 1.12 11.26 -11.96
C LEU A 180 1.77 11.22 -10.57
N ARG A 181 1.42 10.23 -9.73
CA ARG A 181 2.04 10.06 -8.41
C ARG A 181 3.57 9.98 -8.53
N GLY A 182 4.28 10.64 -7.62
CA GLY A 182 5.74 10.56 -7.57
C GLY A 182 6.48 11.30 -8.68
N LEU A 183 5.83 12.21 -9.42
CA LEU A 183 6.55 13.17 -10.25
C LEU A 183 7.32 14.16 -9.35
N SER A 184 8.64 13.96 -9.26
CA SER A 184 9.55 14.96 -8.72
C SER A 184 10.14 15.76 -9.88
N LEU A 185 9.61 16.96 -10.11
CA LEU A 185 10.21 17.91 -11.03
C LEU A 185 11.46 18.50 -10.35
N ARG A 186 12.57 17.75 -10.33
CA ARG A 186 13.86 18.30 -9.89
C ARG A 186 14.29 19.34 -10.92
N PRO A 187 14.41 20.63 -10.56
CA PRO A 187 14.95 21.63 -11.45
C PRO A 187 16.41 21.28 -11.73
N LEU A 188 16.72 20.92 -12.99
CA LEU A 188 18.09 20.69 -13.43
C LEU A 188 18.69 22.06 -13.79
N ILE A 189 19.17 22.78 -12.77
CA ILE A 189 19.89 24.04 -12.98
C ILE A 189 21.25 23.71 -13.59
N HIS A 190 21.38 23.84 -14.91
CA HIS A 190 22.68 23.81 -15.58
C HIS A 190 23.45 25.09 -15.24
N LEU A 191 24.23 25.07 -14.16
CA LEU A 191 25.23 26.11 -13.92
C LEU A 191 26.38 25.90 -14.90
N HIS A 192 26.37 26.67 -15.99
CA HIS A 192 27.52 26.72 -16.90
C HIS A 192 28.65 27.50 -16.21
N ASN A 193 29.53 26.79 -15.51
CA ASN A 193 30.67 27.40 -14.86
C ASN A 193 31.70 27.84 -15.93
N HIS A 194 31.73 29.14 -16.24
CA HIS A 194 32.79 29.74 -17.06
C HIS A 194 34.08 29.80 -16.23
N ASN A 195 34.78 28.68 -16.09
CA ASN A 195 36.14 28.69 -15.56
C ASN A 195 37.07 29.31 -16.61
N HIS A 196 37.37 30.60 -16.47
CA HIS A 196 38.47 31.22 -17.20
C HIS A 196 39.80 30.62 -16.70
N PRO A 197 40.62 30.00 -17.58
CA PRO A 197 41.96 29.58 -17.18
C PRO A 197 42.81 30.83 -16.96
N ALA A 198 43.24 31.06 -15.71
CA ALA A 198 44.28 32.02 -15.40
C ALA A 198 45.56 31.58 -16.14
N ARG A 199 46.06 32.45 -17.04
CA ARG A 199 47.40 32.35 -17.63
C ARG A 199 48.26 33.45 -17.05
#